data_AF-A0A423S274-F1
#
_entry.id   AF-A0A423S274-F1
#
_cell.length_a   1.000
_cell.length_b   1.000
_cell.length_c   1.000
_cell.angle_alpha   90.00
_cell.angle_beta   90.00
_cell.angle_gamma   90.00
#
_symmetry.space_group_name_H-M   'P 1'
#
loop_
_entity.id
_entity.type
_entity.pdbx_description
1 polymer ?
#
loop_
_entity_poly.entity_id
_entity_poly.type
_entity_poly.pdbx_seq_one_letter_code
_entity_poly.pdbx_strand_id
1 'polypeptide(L)'
;MSKKNLDTRQSTLLADVPTLTLKELRKRAGHTQDEMALALGVGQDTVSRLEKRDDMLLSTLRHYVESIGGQLSLVVTLPGQPPVQIAHRDGKKD
;
A
#
# COMPACT_ATOMS: atom_id res chain seq x y z
N MET A 1 -3.87 -10.37 -42.60
CA MET A 1 -4.96 -10.60 -41.62
C MET A 1 -4.38 -10.45 -40.22
N SER A 2 -4.94 -9.49 -39.49
CA SER A 2 -4.40 -8.88 -38.26
C SER A 2 -4.64 -9.71 -37.01
N LYS A 3 -3.58 -10.01 -36.26
CA LYS A 3 -3.62 -10.35 -34.82
C LYS A 3 -2.31 -9.96 -34.11
N LYS A 4 -1.89 -8.68 -34.18
CA LYS A 4 -0.62 -8.27 -33.53
C LYS A 4 -0.66 -6.96 -32.73
N ASN A 5 -1.82 -6.45 -32.32
CA ASN A 5 -1.87 -5.14 -31.65
C ASN A 5 -2.89 -5.02 -30.50
N LEU A 6 -3.22 -6.10 -29.77
CA LEU A 6 -4.06 -5.97 -28.56
C LEU A 6 -3.28 -6.11 -27.23
N ASP A 7 -2.08 -6.70 -27.24
CA ASP A 7 -1.39 -7.05 -25.99
C ASP A 7 -0.61 -5.88 -25.33
N THR A 8 -0.38 -4.77 -26.02
CA THR A 8 0.56 -3.73 -25.55
C THR A 8 -0.09 -2.54 -24.84
N ARG A 9 -1.41 -2.54 -24.62
CA ARG A 9 -2.08 -1.43 -23.89
C ARG A 9 -2.40 -1.72 -22.43
N GLN A 10 -2.37 -2.98 -22.00
CA GLN A 10 -2.78 -3.35 -20.64
C GLN A 10 -1.63 -3.44 -19.63
N SER A 11 -0.38 -3.48 -20.10
CA SER A 11 0.81 -3.68 -19.25
C SER A 11 1.30 -2.42 -18.53
N THR A 12 0.69 -1.25 -18.75
CA THR A 12 1.23 0.05 -18.32
C THR A 12 0.69 0.57 -16.98
N LEU A 13 -0.35 -0.04 -16.40
CA LEU A 13 -1.10 0.60 -15.30
C LEU A 13 -0.30 0.81 -14.00
N LEU A 14 0.75 0.03 -13.74
CA LEU A 14 1.59 0.20 -12.54
C LEU A 14 2.86 1.03 -12.79
N ALA A 15 3.27 1.21 -14.04
CA ALA A 15 4.51 1.93 -14.36
C ALA A 15 4.45 3.41 -13.97
N ASP A 16 3.25 3.99 -13.97
CA ASP A 16 3.01 5.40 -13.64
C ASP A 16 2.65 5.62 -12.16
N VAL A 17 2.66 4.56 -11.33
CA VAL A 17 2.38 4.67 -9.90
C VAL A 17 3.68 4.99 -9.16
N PRO A 18 3.79 6.14 -8.47
CA PRO A 18 5.01 6.50 -7.76
C PRO A 18 5.23 5.58 -6.55
N THR A 19 6.45 5.06 -6.43
CA THR A 19 6.90 4.35 -5.23
C THR A 19 7.18 5.35 -4.11
N LEU A 20 6.54 5.16 -2.95
CA LEU A 20 6.74 5.99 -1.75
C LEU A 20 7.01 5.10 -0.53
N THR A 21 7.89 5.56 0.35
CA THR A 21 8.00 5.04 1.73
C THR A 21 6.78 5.44 2.56
N LEU A 22 6.55 4.78 3.72
CA LEU A 22 5.48 5.18 4.64
C LEU A 22 5.61 6.61 5.15
N LYS A 23 6.85 7.08 5.33
CA LYS A 23 7.16 8.45 5.72
C LYS A 23 6.75 9.45 4.64
N GLU A 24 7.06 9.16 3.38
CA GLU A 24 6.69 10.00 2.25
C GLU A 24 5.18 9.99 2.03
N LEU A 25 4.54 8.82 2.14
CA LEU A 25 3.10 8.67 2.07
C LEU A 25 2.39 9.52 3.13
N ARG A 26 2.83 9.43 4.40
CA ARG A 26 2.28 10.25 5.49
C ARG A 26 2.45 11.75 5.23
N LYS A 27 3.65 12.18 4.82
CA LYS A 27 3.90 13.59 4.49
C LYS A 27 3.01 14.07 3.34
N ARG A 28 2.81 13.23 2.32
CA ARG A 28 1.91 13.52 1.19
C ARG A 28 0.45 13.64 1.63
N ALA A 29 0.04 12.86 2.63
CA ALA A 29 -1.27 12.96 3.26
C ALA A 29 -1.39 14.14 4.27
N GLY A 30 -0.33 14.92 4.48
CA GLY A 30 -0.37 16.10 5.34
C GLY A 30 -0.27 15.82 6.84
N HIS A 31 0.10 14.61 7.25
CA HIS A 31 0.13 14.21 8.66
C HIS A 31 1.52 14.30 9.30
N THR A 32 1.58 14.65 10.58
CA THR A 32 2.76 14.55 11.44
C THR A 32 2.88 13.17 12.08
N GLN A 33 4.05 12.83 12.66
CA GLN A 33 4.17 11.55 13.37
C GLN A 33 3.37 11.53 14.68
N ASP A 34 3.13 12.68 15.30
CA ASP A 34 2.32 12.79 16.52
C ASP A 34 0.83 12.56 16.24
N GLU A 35 0.33 13.08 15.11
CA GLU A 35 -1.04 12.81 14.66
C GLU A 35 -1.25 11.33 14.34
N MET A 36 -0.26 10.69 13.71
CA MET A 36 -0.29 9.24 13.48
C MET A 36 -0.27 8.45 14.79
N ALA A 37 0.54 8.88 15.74
CA ALA A 37 0.65 8.23 17.05
C ALA A 37 -0.69 8.27 17.78
N LEU A 38 -1.37 9.42 17.75
CA LEU A 38 -2.71 9.60 18.28
C LEU A 38 -3.72 8.69 17.58
N ALA A 39 -3.75 8.68 16.25
CA ALA A 39 -4.69 7.89 15.47
C ALA A 39 -4.51 6.37 15.64
N LEU A 40 -3.27 5.93 15.85
CA LEU A 40 -2.92 4.53 16.05
C LEU A 40 -2.94 4.09 17.53
N GLY A 41 -3.12 5.03 18.48
CA GLY A 41 -3.07 4.75 19.91
C GLY A 41 -1.70 4.28 20.40
N VAL A 42 -0.61 4.78 19.81
CA VAL A 42 0.77 4.41 20.13
C VAL A 42 1.63 5.65 20.40
N GLY A 43 2.89 5.47 20.80
CA GLY A 43 3.85 6.58 20.91
C GLY A 43 4.42 7.01 19.55
N GLN A 44 4.86 8.27 19.44
CA GLN A 44 5.55 8.78 18.25
C GLN A 44 6.81 7.98 17.90
N ASP A 45 7.51 7.46 18.91
CA ASP A 45 8.66 6.56 18.76
C ASP A 45 8.29 5.28 18.00
N THR A 46 7.08 4.78 18.20
CA THR A 46 6.52 3.60 17.52
C THR A 46 6.24 3.92 16.06
N VAL A 47 5.67 5.09 15.76
CA VAL A 47 5.48 5.54 14.37
C VAL A 47 6.82 5.67 13.64
N SER A 48 7.82 6.28 14.28
CA SER A 48 9.18 6.42 13.74
C SER A 48 9.84 5.06 13.46
N ARG A 49 9.64 4.07 14.34
CA ARG A 49 10.10 2.69 14.10
C ARG A 49 9.34 2.03 12.96
N LEU A 50 8.01 2.16 12.90
CA LEU A 50 7.19 1.59 11.82
C LEU A 50 7.61 2.09 10.45
N GLU A 51 7.88 3.40 10.30
CA GLU A 51 8.33 4.00 9.04
C GLU A 51 9.73 3.54 8.57
N LYS A 52 10.51 2.90 9.43
CA LYS A 52 11.88 2.43 9.15
C LYS A 52 11.98 0.91 9.05
N ARG A 53 10.91 0.17 9.31
CA ARG A 53 10.92 -1.30 9.25
C ARG A 53 10.78 -1.78 7.82
N ASP A 54 11.60 -2.76 7.45
CA ASP A 54 11.49 -3.46 6.17
C ASP A 54 10.32 -4.45 6.16
N ASP A 55 9.99 -5.03 7.33
CA ASP A 55 8.91 -5.99 7.50
C ASP A 55 7.85 -5.52 8.51
N MET A 56 6.57 -5.78 8.18
CA MET A 56 5.45 -5.57 9.10
C MET A 56 4.27 -6.49 8.77
N LEU A 57 3.42 -6.72 9.78
CA LEU A 57 2.14 -7.39 9.56
C LEU A 57 1.28 -6.57 8.60
N LEU A 58 0.59 -7.25 7.70
CA LEU A 58 -0.33 -6.60 6.76
C LEU A 58 -1.45 -5.83 7.48
N SER A 59 -1.91 -6.33 8.63
CA SER A 59 -2.86 -5.63 9.48
C SER A 59 -2.30 -4.31 10.03
N THR A 60 -1.03 -4.28 10.43
CA THR A 60 -0.34 -3.04 10.86
C THR A 60 -0.24 -2.05 9.70
N LEU A 61 0.17 -2.52 8.52
CA LEU A 61 0.24 -1.67 7.32
C LEU A 61 -1.13 -1.11 6.95
N ARG A 62 -2.18 -1.94 7.01
CA ARG A 62 -3.57 -1.54 6.76
C ARG A 62 -4.01 -0.44 7.71
N HIS A 63 -3.88 -0.65 9.02
CA HIS A 63 -4.25 0.36 10.02
C HIS A 63 -3.47 1.67 9.84
N TYR A 64 -2.18 1.59 9.51
CA TYR A 64 -1.37 2.77 9.21
C TYR A 64 -1.94 3.56 8.02
N VAL A 65 -2.21 2.89 6.90
CA VAL A 65 -2.77 3.53 5.70
C VAL A 65 -4.17 4.08 5.95
N GLU A 66 -5.01 3.39 6.71
CA GLU A 66 -6.36 3.85 7.05
C GLU A 66 -6.33 5.06 8.00
N SER A 67 -5.34 5.14 8.91
CA SER A 67 -5.20 6.27 9.83
C SER A 67 -4.84 7.60 9.15
N ILE A 68 -4.30 7.56 7.93
CA ILE A 68 -4.10 8.75 7.06
C ILE A 68 -5.24 8.94 6.04
N GLY A 69 -6.37 8.24 6.22
CA GLY A 69 -7.51 8.28 5.30
C GLY A 69 -7.29 7.57 3.96
N GLY A 70 -6.24 6.74 3.86
CA GLY A 70 -5.94 5.95 2.67
C GLY A 70 -6.64 4.60 2.66
N GLN A 71 -6.59 3.92 1.51
CA GLN A 71 -7.05 2.54 1.35
C GLN A 71 -5.90 1.67 0.85
N LEU A 72 -5.65 0.55 1.53
CA LEU A 72 -4.63 -0.42 1.12
C LEU A 72 -5.21 -1.46 0.14
N SER A 73 -4.69 -1.46 -1.08
CA SER A 73 -4.93 -2.48 -2.11
C SER A 73 -3.65 -3.27 -2.38
N LEU A 74 -3.77 -4.60 -2.46
CA LEU A 74 -2.65 -5.48 -2.81
C LEU A 74 -2.74 -5.86 -4.28
N VAL A 75 -1.69 -5.54 -5.04
CA VAL A 75 -1.60 -5.85 -6.47
C VAL A 75 -0.46 -6.83 -6.71
N VAL A 76 -0.74 -7.87 -7.50
CA VAL A 76 0.22 -8.90 -7.89
C VAL A 76 0.50 -8.77 -9.40
N THR A 77 1.77 -8.77 -9.76
CA THR A 77 2.22 -8.88 -11.15
C THR A 77 2.73 -10.28 -11.43
N LEU A 78 2.30 -10.86 -12.55
CA LEU A 78 2.75 -12.17 -13.02
C LEU A 78 3.36 -12.02 -14.43
N PRO A 79 4.41 -12.79 -14.78
CA PRO A 79 5.00 -12.74 -16.11
C PRO A 79 3.96 -12.98 -17.21
N GLY A 80 3.85 -12.04 -18.15
CA GLY A 80 2.94 -12.16 -19.30
C GLY A 80 1.46 -11.96 -18.99
N GLN A 81 1.09 -11.48 -17.79
CA GLN A 81 -0.31 -11.22 -17.42
C GLN A 81 -0.50 -9.79 -16.92
N PRO A 82 -1.70 -9.20 -17.11
CA PRO A 82 -2.05 -7.92 -16.48
C PRO A 82 -1.99 -8.02 -14.93
N PRO A 83 -1.69 -6.91 -14.23
CA PRO A 83 -1.71 -6.89 -12.77
C PRO A 83 -3.10 -7.26 -12.23
N VAL A 84 -3.14 -8.04 -11.15
CA VAL A 84 -4.39 -8.44 -10.49
C VAL A 84 -4.42 -7.93 -9.06
N GLN A 85 -5.56 -7.38 -8.64
CA GLN A 85 -5.78 -7.06 -7.23
C GLN A 85 -6.21 -8.34 -6.49
N ILE A 86 -5.60 -8.60 -5.33
CA ILE A 86 -5.98 -9.71 -4.46
C ILE A 86 -6.66 -9.17 -3.20
N ALA A 87 -7.63 -9.94 -2.70
CA ALA A 87 -8.19 -9.74 -1.37
C ALA A 87 -7.37 -10.55 -0.36
N HIS A 88 -6.99 -9.92 0.75
CA HIS A 88 -6.49 -10.66 1.90
C HIS A 88 -7.69 -11.06 2.76
N ARG A 89 -7.99 -12.37 2.88
CA ARG A 89 -8.96 -12.84 3.86
C ARG A 89 -8.29 -12.80 5.23
N ASP A 90 -8.52 -11.72 5.97
CA ASP A 90 -8.26 -11.70 7.39
C ASP A 90 -9.09 -12.81 8.04
N GLY A 91 -8.42 -13.78 8.65
CA GLY A 91 -9.06 -14.87 9.37
C GLY A 91 -9.78 -14.34 10.61
N LYS A 92 -10.95 -13.72 10.44
CA LYS A 92 -11.96 -13.71 11.50
C LYS A 92 -12.50 -15.14 11.54
N LYS A 93 -12.02 -15.93 12.51
CA LYS A 93 -12.79 -17.09 12.98
C LYS A 93 -14.07 -16.51 13.56
N ASP A 94 -15.20 -16.90 12.98
CA ASP A 94 -16.46 -16.97 13.71
C ASP A 94 -16.31 -17.85 14.95
#